data_AF-A0A7S2ARQ4-F1
#
_entry.id   AF-A0A7S2ARQ4-F1
#
_cell.length_a   1.000
_cell.length_b   1.000
_cell.length_c   1.000
_cell.angle_alpha   90.00
_cell.angle_beta   90.00
_cell.angle_gamma   90.00
#
_symmetry.space_group_name_H-M   'P 1'
#
loop_
_entity.id
_entity.type
_entity.pdbx_description
1 polymer ?
#
loop_
_entity_poly.entity_id
_entity_poly.type
_entity_poly.pdbx_seq_one_letter_code
_entity_poly.pdbx_strand_id
1 'polypeptide(L)'
;GAEYTFKMSVTNSDGLTGTSTITILIGRPPWNGNFAVSPANGTSMVDIFFLETGNWTDDPTSLPLEYTFQYGITVSGSIQMTSLSSKSTVTNLSTYLPLGDGENYKLVV
;
A
#
# COMPACT_ATOMS: atom_id res chain seq x y z
N GLY A 1 9.37 14.05 1.56
CA GLY A 1 9.83 13.62 0.22
C GLY A 1 11.12 14.32 -0.20
N ALA A 2 11.35 14.45 -1.50
CA ALA A 2 12.39 15.31 -2.09
C ALA A 2 11.79 16.12 -3.24
N GLU A 3 12.24 17.36 -3.40
CA GLU A 3 11.83 18.24 -4.50
C GLU A 3 13.01 18.51 -5.41
N TYR A 4 12.85 18.26 -6.71
CA TYR A 4 13.87 18.51 -7.71
C TYR A 4 13.34 19.48 -8.75
N THR A 5 14.03 20.60 -8.91
CA THR A 5 13.74 21.56 -9.99
C THR A 5 14.78 21.41 -11.09
N PHE A 6 14.32 21.03 -12.27
CA PHE A 6 15.15 20.95 -13.47
C PHE A 6 15.00 22.26 -14.24
N LYS A 7 16.11 22.89 -14.58
CA LYS A 7 16.16 24.08 -15.42
C LYS A 7 16.79 23.73 -16.76
N MET A 8 16.04 23.92 -17.84
CA MET A 8 16.56 23.89 -19.20
C MET A 8 16.87 25.31 -19.64
N SER A 9 18.07 25.51 -20.19
CA SER A 9 18.49 26.77 -20.80
C SER A 9 18.91 26.48 -22.23
N VAL A 10 18.36 27.23 -23.19
CA VAL A 10 18.70 27.14 -24.61
C VAL A 10 19.20 28.49 -25.05
N THR A 11 20.42 28.53 -25.59
CA THR A 11 21.00 29.74 -26.17
C THR A 11 21.09 29.56 -27.67
N ASN A 12 20.57 30.51 -28.44
CA ASN A 12 20.64 30.48 -29.90
C ASN A 12 21.99 31.03 -30.40
N SER A 13 22.24 30.97 -31.70
CA SER A 13 23.46 31.50 -32.33
C SER A 13 23.66 33.00 -32.14
N ASP A 14 22.58 33.74 -31.89
CA ASP A 14 22.60 35.19 -31.67
C ASP A 14 22.89 35.54 -30.19
N GLY A 15 23.12 34.54 -29.34
CA GLY A 15 23.37 34.71 -27.90
C GLY A 15 22.11 34.91 -27.06
N LEU A 16 20.92 34.88 -27.65
CA LEU A 16 19.66 34.96 -26.91
C LEU A 16 19.41 33.67 -26.16
N THR A 17 19.10 33.77 -24.87
CA THR A 17 18.88 32.61 -24.01
C THR A 17 17.43 32.55 -23.54
N GLY A 18 16.76 31.43 -23.80
CA GLY A 18 15.47 31.07 -23.23
C GLY A 18 15.64 30.06 -22.10
N THR A 19 14.89 30.20 -21.02
CA THR A 19 14.91 29.23 -19.90
C THR A 19 13.52 28.68 -19.63
N SER A 20 13.44 27.39 -19.31
CA SER A 20 12.23 26.74 -18.81
C SER A 20 12.56 25.90 -17.58
N THR A 21 11.60 25.75 -16.67
CA THR A 21 11.77 24.99 -15.43
C THR A 21 10.63 24.00 -15.25
N ILE A 22 10.96 22.82 -14.74
CA ILE A 22 9.98 21.83 -14.27
C ILE A 22 10.36 21.37 -12.86
N THR A 23 9.35 21.27 -11.99
CA THR A 23 9.52 20.81 -10.61
C THR A 23 8.89 19.43 -10.46
N ILE A 24 9.65 18.49 -9.91
CA ILE A 24 9.22 17.13 -9.61
C ILE A 24 9.20 16.95 -8.10
N LEU A 25 8.03 16.58 -7.57
CA LEU A 25 7.82 16.23 -6.17
C LEU A 25 7.90 14.72 -6.03
N ILE A 26 8.89 14.23 -5.29
CA ILE A 26 8.99 12.83 -4.90
C ILE A 26 8.37 12.70 -3.51
N GLY A 27 7.13 12.23 -3.45
CA GLY A 27 6.46 11.91 -2.19
C GLY A 27 7.23 10.87 -1.39
N ARG A 28 7.17 10.96 -0.06
CA ARG A 28 7.70 9.91 0.82
C ARG A 28 6.57 8.90 1.09
N PRO A 29 6.84 7.58 1.16
CA PRO A 29 5.83 6.63 1.62
C PRO A 29 5.48 6.90 3.10
N PRO A 30 4.24 6.63 3.54
CA PRO A 30 3.86 6.71 4.95
C PRO A 30 4.80 5.91 5.86
N TRP A 31 4.99 6.36 7.10
CA TRP A 31 5.95 5.75 8.04
C TRP A 31 5.38 5.60 9.46
N ASN A 32 6.12 4.87 10.31
CA ASN A 32 5.84 4.60 11.74
C ASN A 32 4.53 3.88 12.08
N GLY A 33 3.76 3.41 11.09
CA GLY A 33 2.54 2.68 11.38
C GLY A 33 2.78 1.24 11.80
N ASN A 34 1.71 0.65 12.34
CA ASN A 34 1.65 -0.75 12.74
C ASN A 34 0.47 -1.44 12.07
N PHE A 35 0.55 -2.76 12.00
CA PHE A 35 -0.51 -3.64 11.54
C PHE A 35 -0.60 -4.84 12.49
N ALA A 36 -1.82 -5.22 12.84
CA ALA A 36 -2.10 -6.35 13.72
C ALA A 36 -3.32 -7.13 13.20
N VAL A 37 -3.34 -8.42 13.52
CA VAL A 37 -4.45 -9.34 13.21
C VAL A 37 -4.78 -10.14 14.46
N SER A 38 -6.08 -10.28 14.76
CA SER A 38 -6.58 -11.09 15.88
C SER A 38 -7.77 -11.95 15.44
N PRO A 39 -7.80 -13.26 15.73
CA PRO A 39 -6.75 -14.03 16.38
C PRO A 39 -5.52 -14.21 15.46
N ALA A 40 -4.35 -14.44 16.05
CA ALA A 40 -3.12 -14.66 15.29
C ALA A 40 -3.11 -16.00 14.53
N ASN A 41 -3.95 -16.96 14.95
CA ASN A 41 -4.14 -18.25 14.32
C ASN A 41 -5.64 -18.56 14.29
N GLY A 42 -6.10 -19.23 13.23
CA GLY A 42 -7.48 -19.64 13.08
C GLY A 42 -7.69 -20.43 11.80
N THR A 43 -8.94 -20.77 11.53
CA THR A 43 -9.39 -21.57 10.40
C THR A 43 -10.05 -20.67 9.36
N SER A 44 -9.60 -20.78 8.10
CA SER A 44 -10.20 -20.05 6.98
C SER A 44 -11.68 -20.37 6.81
N MET A 45 -12.47 -19.41 6.37
CA MET A 45 -13.93 -19.47 6.24
C MET A 45 -14.71 -19.81 7.52
N VAL A 46 -14.05 -19.95 8.67
CA VAL A 46 -14.68 -20.33 9.96
C VAL A 46 -14.46 -19.27 11.02
N ASP A 47 -13.21 -18.87 11.23
CA ASP A 47 -12.87 -17.85 12.22
C ASP A 47 -12.91 -16.45 11.61
N ILE A 48 -13.45 -15.50 12.36
CA ILE A 48 -13.44 -14.09 11.99
C ILE A 48 -12.10 -13.50 12.44
N PHE A 49 -11.38 -12.90 11.49
CA PHE A 49 -10.16 -12.18 11.75
C PHE A 49 -10.48 -10.67 11.79
N PHE A 50 -10.04 -10.03 12.87
CA PHE A 50 -10.02 -8.59 13.02
C PHE A 50 -8.63 -8.08 12.62
N LEU A 51 -8.58 -7.33 11.52
CA LEU A 51 -7.39 -6.67 11.01
C LEU A 51 -7.46 -5.21 11.44
N GLU A 52 -6.37 -4.69 11.98
CA GLU A 52 -6.27 -3.27 12.31
C GLU A 52 -4.91 -2.70 11.94
N THR A 53 -4.91 -1.45 11.55
CA THR A 53 -3.70 -0.68 11.26
C THR A 53 -3.81 0.70 11.87
N GLY A 54 -2.69 1.34 12.17
CA GLY A 54 -2.72 2.63 12.84
C GLY A 54 -1.34 3.23 12.95
N ASN A 55 -1.28 4.44 13.53
CA ASN A 55 -0.05 5.18 13.79
C ASN A 55 0.79 5.54 12.55
N TRP A 56 0.22 5.37 11.35
CA TRP A 56 0.84 5.85 10.12
C TRP A 56 0.85 7.38 10.10
N THR A 57 2.00 7.94 9.76
CA THR A 57 2.19 9.37 9.54
C THR A 57 2.70 9.60 8.12
N ASP A 58 2.33 10.73 7.52
CA ASP A 58 2.84 11.18 6.23
C ASP A 58 3.01 12.71 6.25
N ASP A 59 3.57 13.25 5.17
CA ASP A 59 3.63 14.69 4.92
C ASP A 59 2.20 15.28 4.98
N PRO A 60 1.96 16.46 5.60
CA PRO A 60 0.60 16.99 5.81
C PRO A 60 -0.22 17.17 4.54
N THR A 61 0.43 17.34 3.39
CA THR A 61 -0.20 17.44 2.07
C THR A 61 -0.71 16.10 1.53
N SER A 62 -0.28 14.98 2.11
CA SER A 62 -0.63 13.61 1.73
C SER A 62 -1.75 13.02 2.61
N LEU A 63 -2.27 13.80 3.56
CA LEU A 63 -3.37 13.38 4.46
C LEU A 63 -4.74 13.81 3.90
N PRO A 64 -5.82 13.03 4.14
CA PRO A 64 -5.86 11.79 4.93
C PRO A 64 -5.30 10.58 4.18
N LEU A 65 -4.76 9.61 4.93
CA LEU A 65 -4.34 8.32 4.37
C LEU A 65 -5.55 7.45 4.05
N GLU A 66 -5.39 6.66 3.00
CA GLU A 66 -6.35 5.66 2.58
C GLU A 66 -5.72 4.27 2.62
N TYR A 67 -6.51 3.29 3.02
CA TYR A 67 -6.09 1.92 3.33
C TYR A 67 -6.89 0.92 2.53
N THR A 68 -6.24 -0.17 2.17
CA THR A 68 -6.83 -1.36 1.56
C THR A 68 -6.26 -2.58 2.29
N PHE A 69 -7.13 -3.42 2.84
CA PHE A 69 -6.71 -4.71 3.39
C PHE A 69 -6.69 -5.75 2.27
N GLN A 70 -5.64 -6.56 2.23
CA GLN A 70 -5.45 -7.59 1.22
C GLN A 70 -4.88 -8.85 1.88
N TYR A 71 -5.17 -10.02 1.31
CA TYR A 71 -4.50 -11.26 1.67
C TYR A 71 -3.64 -11.76 0.49
N GLY A 72 -2.54 -12.44 0.82
CA GLY A 72 -1.63 -13.02 -0.15
C GLY A 72 -1.68 -14.54 -0.10
N ILE A 73 -1.67 -15.17 -1.27
CA ILE A 73 -1.47 -16.62 -1.43
C ILE A 73 -0.26 -16.88 -2.31
N THR A 74 0.51 -17.93 -2.01
CA THR A 74 1.63 -18.33 -2.86
C THR A 74 1.15 -19.30 -3.93
N VAL A 75 1.16 -18.85 -5.19
CA VAL A 75 0.79 -19.65 -6.36
C VAL A 75 2.04 -19.82 -7.22
N SER A 76 2.49 -21.06 -7.41
CA SER A 76 3.68 -21.38 -8.22
C SER A 76 4.94 -20.58 -7.85
N GLY A 77 5.14 -20.32 -6.55
CA GLY A 77 6.30 -19.57 -6.04
C GLY A 77 6.18 -18.04 -6.11
N SER A 78 5.03 -17.50 -6.53
CA SER A 78 4.74 -16.06 -6.53
C SER A 78 3.59 -15.72 -5.58
N ILE A 79 3.68 -14.59 -4.87
CA ILE A 79 2.59 -14.10 -4.02
C ILE A 79 1.55 -13.39 -4.88
N GLN A 80 0.34 -13.91 -4.92
CA GLN A 80 -0.84 -13.27 -5.52
C GLN A 80 -1.63 -12.58 -4.41
N MET A 81 -1.86 -11.27 -4.56
CA MET A 81 -2.62 -10.47 -3.59
C MET A 81 -4.07 -10.30 -4.04
N THR A 82 -5.01 -10.49 -3.13
CA THR A 82 -6.43 -10.24 -3.36
C THR A 82 -6.99 -9.29 -2.31
N SER A 83 -7.78 -8.32 -2.76
CA SER A 83 -8.35 -7.30 -1.88
C SER A 83 -9.50 -7.84 -1.04
N LEU A 84 -9.45 -7.55 0.26
CA LEU A 84 -10.49 -7.84 1.27
C LEU A 84 -11.40 -6.63 1.51
N SER A 85 -10.88 -5.42 1.28
CA SER A 85 -11.65 -4.18 1.37
C SER A 85 -11.46 -3.33 0.12
N SER A 86 -12.40 -2.41 -0.10
CA SER A 86 -12.14 -1.27 -0.98
C SER A 86 -11.19 -0.28 -0.29
N LYS A 87 -10.56 0.57 -1.09
CA LYS A 87 -9.75 1.69 -0.60
C LYS A 87 -10.64 2.64 0.22
N SER A 88 -10.26 2.97 1.45
CA SER A 88 -11.00 3.90 2.31
C SER A 88 -10.14 4.46 3.45
N THR A 89 -10.61 5.46 4.18
CA THR A 89 -9.94 5.97 5.39
C THR A 89 -10.17 5.07 6.63
N VAL A 90 -10.85 3.93 6.48
CA VAL A 90 -11.12 3.01 7.59
C VAL A 90 -9.88 2.17 7.88
N THR A 91 -9.51 2.11 9.16
CA THR A 91 -8.25 1.52 9.62
C THR A 91 -8.41 0.12 10.22
N ASN A 92 -9.59 -0.49 10.08
CA ASN A 92 -9.85 -1.84 10.55
C ASN A 92 -10.83 -2.59 9.63
N LEU A 93 -10.81 -3.92 9.72
CA LEU A 93 -11.69 -4.82 8.98
C LEU A 93 -11.91 -6.12 9.76
N SER A 94 -13.16 -6.52 9.93
CA SER A 94 -13.51 -7.89 10.33
C SER A 94 -13.89 -8.70 9.10
N THR A 95 -13.20 -9.81 8.84
CA THR A 95 -13.49 -10.65 7.67
C THR A 95 -13.14 -12.11 7.94
N TYR A 96 -13.77 -13.00 7.17
CA TYR A 96 -13.24 -14.35 6.99
C TYR A 96 -12.08 -14.30 6.01
N LEU A 97 -11.05 -15.12 6.25
CA LEU A 97 -10.03 -15.38 5.25
C LEU A 97 -10.50 -16.50 4.32
N PRO A 98 -10.29 -16.40 3.00
CA PRO A 98 -10.65 -17.47 2.07
C PRO A 98 -9.72 -18.67 2.22
N LEU A 99 -10.09 -19.79 1.59
CA LEU A 99 -9.40 -21.09 1.72
C LEU A 99 -7.94 -21.07 1.27
N GLY A 100 -7.51 -20.06 0.51
CA GLY A 100 -6.19 -20.01 -0.10
C GLY A 100 -6.03 -21.00 -1.26
N ASP A 101 -4.78 -21.29 -1.65
CA ASP A 101 -4.42 -22.19 -2.76
C ASP A 101 -3.53 -23.38 -2.33
N GLY A 102 -3.54 -23.71 -1.03
CA GLY A 102 -2.75 -24.81 -0.45
C GLY A 102 -3.60 -26.02 -0.05
N GLU A 103 -3.01 -27.21 0.01
CA GLU A 103 -3.69 -28.48 0.34
C GLU A 103 -4.23 -28.59 1.79
N ASN A 104 -4.12 -27.55 2.61
CA ASN A 104 -4.49 -27.58 4.04
C ASN A 104 -6.01 -27.52 4.31
N TYR A 105 -6.86 -27.84 3.33
CA TYR A 105 -8.33 -27.80 3.47
C TYR A 105 -9.00 -29.15 3.76
N LYS A 106 -8.24 -30.21 4.08
CA LYS A 106 -8.82 -31.49 4.52
C LYS A 106 -8.53 -31.75 5.99
N LEU A 107 -9.57 -31.62 6.82
CA LEU A 107 -9.67 -32.36 8.08
C LEU A 107 -9.56 -33.85 7.73
N VAL A 108 -8.45 -34.48 8.10
CA VAL A 108 -8.42 -35.94 8.26
C VAL A 108 -9.32 -36.24 9.45
N VAL A 109 -10.47 -36.87 9.16
CA VAL A 109 -11.30 -37.55 10.15
C VAL A 109 -10.64 -38.87 10.51
#